data_AF-A0AAD6S7X9-F1
#
_entry.id   AF-A0AAD6S7X9-F1
#
_cell.length_a   1.000
_cell.length_b   1.000
_cell.length_c   1.000
_cell.angle_alpha   90.00
_cell.angle_beta   90.00
_cell.angle_gamma   90.00
#
_symmetry.space_group_name_H-M   'P 1'
#
loop_
_entity.id
_entity.type
_entity.pdbx_description
1 polymer ?
#
loop_
_entity_poly.entity_id
_entity_poly.type
_entity_poly.pdbx_seq_one_letter_code
_entity_poly.pdbx_strand_id
1 'polypeptide(L)'
;FSPWNTRPNAVGPSLVMVLRARFFLMAWRSHIEAHPEYNVKTQFISRESYNIFLTICDGLLALIVSYHKYFPTYPLLPWLHSTEVCEDLFGMLRQLKKDFNYADVLYLERKLRVLMMGAFGNLSPDQQENQTSAGYVHTYFKADDLDTAVLLQYPTDKDIENASKAAFAEAAQLLKAVGIDAELM
;
A
#
# COMPACT_ATOMS: atom_id res chain seq x y z
N PHE A 1 6.69 6.97 11.62
CA PHE A 1 7.23 6.35 10.39
C PHE A 1 6.04 5.75 9.63
N SER A 2 5.39 6.53 8.76
CA SER A 2 4.42 5.95 7.82
C SER A 2 5.22 5.43 6.62
N PRO A 3 5.15 4.14 6.27
CA PRO A 3 5.87 3.54 5.14
C PRO A 3 5.53 4.17 3.77
N TRP A 4 4.52 5.04 3.72
CA TRP A 4 3.93 5.61 2.51
C TRP A 4 4.31 7.08 2.25
N ASN A 5 5.25 7.65 3.01
CA ASN A 5 5.73 9.02 2.77
C ASN A 5 6.44 9.20 1.41
N THR A 6 6.83 8.11 0.74
CA THR A 6 7.16 8.13 -0.69
C THR A 6 5.90 7.86 -1.49
N ARG A 7 5.15 8.93 -1.80
CA ARG A 7 3.98 8.85 -2.69
C ARG A 7 4.46 8.29 -4.04
N PRO A 8 3.80 7.25 -4.58
CA PRO A 8 4.16 6.76 -5.90
C PRO A 8 3.86 7.85 -6.93
N ASN A 9 4.90 8.33 -7.59
CA ASN A 9 4.79 9.37 -8.61
C ASN A 9 4.19 8.85 -9.94
N ALA A 10 3.93 7.54 -10.06
CA ALA A 10 3.34 6.93 -11.25
C ALA A 10 2.78 5.50 -11.01
N VAL A 11 1.79 5.11 -11.82
CA VAL A 11 1.16 3.78 -11.81
C VAL A 11 2.10 2.69 -12.33
N GLY A 12 2.92 3.00 -13.34
CA GLY A 12 3.85 2.05 -13.98
C GLY A 12 4.93 1.47 -13.06
N PRO A 13 5.72 2.29 -12.33
CA PRO A 13 6.69 1.79 -11.36
C PRO A 13 6.03 0.96 -10.24
N SER A 14 4.81 1.33 -9.84
CA SER A 14 4.02 0.58 -8.85
C SER A 14 3.64 -0.81 -9.36
N LEU A 15 3.27 -0.92 -10.64
CA LEU A 15 2.97 -2.21 -11.30
C LEU A 15 4.17 -3.16 -11.28
N VAL A 16 5.35 -2.68 -11.68
CA VAL A 16 6.58 -3.51 -11.72
C VAL A 16 6.94 -3.99 -10.32
N MET A 17 6.88 -3.11 -9.31
CA MET A 17 7.18 -3.48 -7.93
C MET A 17 6.24 -4.57 -7.39
N VAL A 18 4.94 -4.46 -7.67
CA VAL A 18 3.93 -5.44 -7.23
C VAL A 18 4.13 -6.78 -7.91
N LEU A 19 4.33 -6.79 -9.23
CA LEU A 19 4.59 -8.02 -9.98
C LEU A 19 5.86 -8.70 -9.49
N ARG A 20 6.92 -7.94 -9.23
CA ARG A 20 8.20 -8.46 -8.75
C ARG A 20 8.05 -9.09 -7.35
N ALA A 21 7.35 -8.41 -6.44
CA ALA A 21 7.08 -8.95 -5.10
C ALA A 21 6.28 -10.25 -5.19
N ARG A 22 5.26 -10.28 -6.06
CA ARG A 22 4.43 -11.47 -6.31
C ARG A 22 5.26 -12.64 -6.85
N PHE A 23 6.06 -12.42 -7.89
CA PHE A 23 6.92 -13.47 -8.46
C PHE A 23 7.97 -13.96 -7.47
N PHE A 24 8.60 -13.05 -6.72
CA PHE A 24 9.57 -13.41 -5.70
C PHE A 24 8.96 -14.34 -4.64
N LEU A 25 7.79 -14.00 -4.10
CA LEU A 25 7.11 -14.79 -3.07
C LEU A 25 6.71 -16.17 -3.59
N MET A 26 6.19 -16.24 -4.82
CA MET A 26 5.79 -17.51 -5.44
C MET A 26 7.00 -18.41 -5.69
N ALA A 27 8.05 -17.89 -6.33
CA ALA A 27 9.25 -18.67 -6.62
C ALA A 27 10.00 -19.09 -5.34
N TRP A 28 10.07 -18.23 -4.32
CA TRP A 28 10.63 -18.61 -3.01
C TRP A 28 9.83 -19.76 -2.39
N ARG A 29 8.49 -19.71 -2.45
CA ARG A 29 7.65 -20.80 -1.95
C ARG A 29 7.85 -22.09 -2.75
N SER A 30 7.83 -22.02 -4.08
CA SER A 30 8.05 -23.20 -4.96
C SER A 30 9.40 -23.86 -4.68
N HIS A 31 10.44 -23.06 -4.45
CA HIS A 31 11.76 -23.57 -4.07
C HIS A 31 11.70 -24.37 -2.75
N ILE A 32 11.07 -23.83 -1.70
CA ILE A 32 10.93 -24.54 -0.43
C ILE A 32 10.12 -25.83 -0.59
N GLU A 33 9.05 -25.82 -1.41
CA GLU A 33 8.22 -26.99 -1.66
C GLU A 33 8.94 -28.08 -2.48
N ALA A 34 9.88 -27.70 -3.35
CA ALA A 34 10.66 -28.63 -4.17
C ALA A 34 11.81 -29.31 -3.41
N HIS A 35 12.26 -28.75 -2.29
CA HIS A 35 13.39 -29.28 -1.53
C HIS A 35 12.91 -30.32 -0.49
N PRO A 36 13.35 -31.59 -0.56
CA PRO A 36 12.85 -32.67 0.30
C PRO A 36 13.09 -32.46 1.79
N GLU A 37 14.14 -31.73 2.13
CA GLU A 37 14.54 -31.45 3.51
C GLU A 37 13.88 -30.19 4.09
N TYR A 38 13.14 -29.44 3.26
CA TYR A 38 12.53 -28.19 3.68
C TYR A 38 11.05 -28.32 4.01
N ASN A 39 10.58 -27.47 4.92
CA ASN A 39 9.20 -27.41 5.33
C ASN A 39 8.70 -25.96 5.32
N VAL A 40 7.65 -25.71 4.54
CA VAL A 40 6.99 -24.39 4.42
C VAL A 40 6.52 -23.85 5.78
N LYS A 41 6.26 -24.70 6.77
CA LYS A 41 5.83 -24.24 8.11
C LYS A 41 6.97 -23.67 8.95
N THR A 42 8.22 -24.02 8.68
CA THR A 42 9.36 -23.66 9.52
C THR A 42 10.41 -22.82 8.80
N GLN A 43 10.57 -22.97 7.49
CA GLN A 43 11.61 -22.31 6.68
C GLN A 43 11.04 -21.31 5.67
N PHE A 44 9.76 -20.99 5.79
CA PHE A 44 9.09 -19.96 5.01
C PHE A 44 8.28 -19.06 5.95
N ILE A 45 7.88 -17.90 5.45
CA ILE A 45 6.95 -17.02 6.18
C ILE A 45 5.66 -17.77 6.49
N SER A 46 4.94 -17.33 7.52
CA SER A 46 3.68 -17.96 7.90
C SER A 46 2.70 -17.99 6.72
N ARG A 47 1.82 -19.00 6.72
CA ARG A 47 0.77 -19.14 5.70
C ARG A 47 -0.08 -17.87 5.61
N GLU A 48 -0.39 -17.29 6.75
CA GLU A 48 -1.17 -16.07 6.90
C GLU A 48 -0.46 -14.90 6.23
N SER A 49 0.83 -14.68 6.53
CA SER A 49 1.62 -13.61 5.92
C SER A 49 1.74 -13.79 4.40
N TYR A 50 1.99 -15.02 3.92
CA TYR A 50 2.05 -15.31 2.49
C TYR A 50 0.73 -14.96 1.78
N ASN A 51 -0.39 -15.41 2.34
CA ASN A 51 -1.71 -15.13 1.77
C ASN A 51 -2.02 -13.63 1.79
N ILE A 52 -1.67 -12.92 2.87
CA ILE A 52 -1.85 -11.46 2.97
C ILE A 52 -1.04 -10.75 1.89
N PHE A 53 0.25 -11.08 1.73
CA PHE A 53 1.09 -10.42 0.72
C PHE A 53 0.61 -10.69 -0.71
N LEU A 54 0.21 -11.92 -1.03
CA LEU A 54 -0.38 -12.20 -2.34
C LEU A 54 -1.71 -11.48 -2.55
N THR A 55 -2.56 -11.42 -1.53
CA THR A 55 -3.84 -10.70 -1.60
C THR A 55 -3.61 -9.21 -1.85
N ILE A 56 -2.61 -8.60 -1.20
CA ILE A 56 -2.26 -7.19 -1.44
C ILE A 56 -1.74 -7.01 -2.87
N CYS A 57 -0.90 -7.91 -3.37
CA CYS A 57 -0.40 -7.85 -4.74
C CYS A 57 -1.54 -7.97 -5.77
N ASP A 58 -2.35 -9.01 -5.65
CA ASP A 58 -3.48 -9.27 -6.55
C ASP A 58 -4.54 -8.17 -6.46
N GLY A 59 -4.80 -7.64 -5.27
CA GLY A 59 -5.71 -6.53 -5.04
C GLY A 59 -5.25 -5.24 -5.72
N LEU A 60 -3.95 -4.90 -5.63
CA LEU A 60 -3.42 -3.71 -6.29
C LEU A 60 -3.39 -3.86 -7.82
N LEU A 61 -3.07 -5.05 -8.34
CA LEU A 61 -3.20 -5.35 -9.78
C LEU A 61 -4.64 -5.23 -10.25
N ALA A 62 -5.60 -5.79 -9.51
CA ALA A 62 -7.02 -5.70 -9.82
C ALA A 62 -7.51 -4.25 -9.80
N LEU A 63 -7.04 -3.43 -8.86
CA LEU A 63 -7.35 -2.00 -8.83
C LEU A 63 -6.82 -1.28 -10.07
N ILE A 64 -5.56 -1.50 -10.46
CA ILE A 64 -4.97 -0.89 -11.66
C ILE A 64 -5.79 -1.22 -12.91
N VAL A 65 -6.12 -2.50 -13.12
CA VAL A 65 -6.91 -2.96 -14.28
C VAL A 65 -8.34 -2.42 -14.23
N SER A 66 -8.97 -2.41 -13.05
CA SER A 66 -10.35 -1.94 -12.89
C SER A 66 -10.47 -0.44 -13.11
N TYR A 67 -9.52 0.36 -12.59
CA TYR A 67 -9.50 1.79 -12.81
C TYR A 67 -9.28 2.12 -14.29
N HIS A 68 -8.33 1.46 -14.95
CA HIS A 68 -8.13 1.62 -16.38
C HIS A 68 -9.41 1.34 -17.19
N LYS A 69 -10.12 0.26 -16.86
CA LYS A 69 -11.28 -0.20 -17.63
C LYS A 69 -12.57 0.57 -17.34
N TYR A 70 -12.83 0.88 -16.07
CA TYR A 70 -14.13 1.40 -15.63
C TYR A 70 -14.09 2.86 -15.16
N PHE A 71 -12.91 3.37 -14.78
CA PHE A 71 -12.74 4.72 -14.23
C PHE A 71 -11.55 5.48 -14.86
N PRO A 72 -11.43 5.55 -16.21
CA PRO A 72 -10.26 6.12 -16.87
C PRO A 72 -10.06 7.61 -16.59
N THR A 73 -11.10 8.31 -16.14
CA THR A 73 -11.08 9.74 -15.80
C THR A 73 -10.70 10.00 -14.34
N TYR A 74 -10.56 8.96 -13.51
CA TYR A 74 -10.21 9.10 -12.10
C TYR A 74 -8.80 8.58 -11.86
N PRO A 75 -7.92 9.34 -11.17
CA PRO A 75 -6.60 8.84 -10.82
C PRO A 75 -6.70 7.74 -9.77
N LEU A 76 -5.86 6.72 -9.89
CA LEU A 76 -5.70 5.71 -8.84
C LEU A 76 -4.84 6.31 -7.73
N LEU A 77 -5.39 6.37 -6.52
CA LEU A 77 -4.73 6.85 -5.31
C LEU A 77 -4.61 5.68 -4.31
N PRO A 78 -3.56 4.84 -4.38
CA PRO A 78 -3.47 3.61 -3.60
C PRO A 78 -3.58 3.82 -2.09
N TRP A 79 -3.08 4.95 -1.57
CA TRP A 79 -3.14 5.28 -0.15
C TRP A 79 -4.55 5.59 0.36
N LEU A 80 -5.49 5.96 -0.52
CA LEU A 80 -6.91 6.12 -0.13
C LEU A 80 -7.66 4.80 -0.02
N HIS A 81 -7.09 3.70 -0.54
CA HIS A 81 -7.64 2.35 -0.40
C HIS A 81 -7.09 1.61 0.84
N SER A 82 -6.28 2.28 1.65
CA SER A 82 -5.71 1.77 2.90
C SER A 82 -6.67 1.96 4.09
N THR A 83 -6.38 1.26 5.20
CA THR A 83 -7.06 1.46 6.50
C THR A 83 -6.52 2.64 7.30
N GLU A 84 -5.50 3.35 6.80
CA GLU A 84 -4.81 4.42 7.52
C GLU A 84 -5.76 5.57 7.93
N VAL A 85 -6.79 5.90 7.13
CA VAL A 85 -7.86 6.86 7.55
C VAL A 85 -8.63 6.35 8.78
N CYS A 86 -8.88 5.04 8.86
CA CYS A 86 -9.54 4.46 10.03
C CYS A 86 -8.63 4.51 11.27
N GLU A 87 -7.33 4.26 11.10
CA GLU A 87 -6.34 4.34 12.19
C GLU A 87 -6.25 5.77 12.74
N ASP A 88 -6.23 6.76 11.85
CA ASP A 88 -6.25 8.18 12.21
C ASP A 88 -7.54 8.58 12.94
N LEU A 89 -8.69 8.14 12.42
CA LEU A 89 -10.00 8.33 13.06
C LEU A 89 -9.99 7.79 14.49
N PHE A 90 -9.49 6.56 14.69
CA PHE A 90 -9.38 5.96 16.01
C PHE A 90 -8.33 6.66 16.88
N GLY A 91 -7.24 7.15 16.31
CA GLY A 91 -6.24 7.96 17.00
C GLY A 91 -6.83 9.24 17.58
N MET A 92 -7.59 9.99 16.77
CA MET A 92 -8.31 11.20 17.22
C MET A 92 -9.39 10.88 18.27
N LEU A 93 -10.14 9.80 18.08
CA LEU A 93 -11.12 9.36 19.09
C LEU A 93 -10.45 9.07 20.44
N ARG A 94 -9.29 8.41 20.45
CA ARG A 94 -8.54 8.14 21.69
C ARG A 94 -7.99 9.39 22.36
N GLN A 95 -7.69 10.44 21.60
CA GLN A 95 -7.32 11.75 22.18
C GLN A 95 -8.51 12.42 22.88
N LEU A 96 -9.71 12.31 22.29
CA LEU A 96 -10.94 12.86 22.87
C LEU A 96 -11.40 12.06 24.09
N LYS A 97 -11.35 10.74 24.00
CA LYS A 97 -11.72 9.81 25.07
C LYS A 97 -10.96 8.50 24.88
N LYS A 98 -10.06 8.17 25.82
CA LYS A 98 -9.17 7.00 25.73
C LYS A 98 -9.93 5.67 25.56
N ASP A 99 -10.94 5.45 26.40
CA ASP A 99 -11.80 4.26 26.37
C ASP A 99 -13.22 4.66 25.98
N PHE A 100 -13.44 4.81 24.67
CA PHE A 100 -14.73 5.17 24.09
C PHE A 100 -15.56 3.92 23.75
N ASN A 101 -16.87 4.00 23.92
CA ASN A 101 -17.83 3.03 23.40
C ASN A 101 -18.53 3.58 22.14
N TYR A 102 -19.41 2.79 21.53
CA TYR A 102 -20.10 3.21 20.31
C TYR A 102 -20.96 4.48 20.49
N ALA A 103 -21.64 4.62 21.63
CA ALA A 103 -22.43 5.82 21.90
C ALA A 103 -21.53 7.06 22.01
N ASP A 104 -20.35 6.93 22.62
CA ASP A 104 -19.37 8.01 22.68
C ASP A 104 -18.93 8.46 21.28
N VAL A 105 -18.72 7.52 20.34
CA VAL A 105 -18.39 7.87 18.94
C VAL A 105 -19.49 8.72 18.32
N LEU A 106 -20.76 8.35 18.50
CA LEU A 106 -21.90 9.11 17.98
C LEU A 106 -21.98 10.50 18.60
N TYR A 107 -21.78 10.63 19.91
CA TYR A 107 -21.77 11.93 20.59
C TYR A 107 -20.56 12.79 20.21
N LEU A 108 -19.42 12.17 19.91
CA LEU A 108 -18.18 12.83 19.52
C LEU A 108 -18.11 13.12 18.01
N GLU A 109 -19.01 12.59 17.18
CA GLU A 109 -18.98 12.72 15.71
C GLU A 109 -18.80 14.17 15.26
N ARG A 110 -19.56 15.10 15.86
CA ARG A 110 -19.47 16.52 15.48
C ARG A 110 -18.12 17.13 15.83
N LYS A 111 -17.53 16.75 16.97
CA LYS A 111 -16.17 17.21 17.37
C LYS A 111 -15.11 16.57 16.47
N LEU A 112 -15.28 15.30 16.16
CA LEU A 112 -14.39 14.54 15.30
C LEU A 112 -14.37 15.11 13.88
N ARG A 113 -15.53 15.49 13.34
CA ARG A 113 -15.64 16.17 12.04
C ARG A 113 -14.89 17.50 12.01
N VAL A 114 -14.99 18.30 13.07
CA VAL A 114 -14.28 19.59 13.18
C VAL A 114 -12.77 19.37 13.31
N LEU A 115 -12.34 18.40 14.13
CA LEU A 115 -10.93 18.03 14.26
C LEU A 115 -10.35 17.50 12.96
N MET A 116 -11.06 16.62 12.27
CA MET A 116 -10.68 16.13 10.95
C MET A 116 -10.56 17.28 9.96
N MET A 117 -11.57 18.14 9.84
CA MET A 117 -11.52 19.29 8.93
C MET A 117 -10.38 20.27 9.26
N GLY A 118 -10.05 20.45 10.55
CA GLY A 118 -8.93 21.29 10.99
C GLY A 118 -7.56 20.64 10.78
N ALA A 119 -7.44 19.34 11.03
CA ALA A 119 -6.24 18.54 10.83
C ALA A 119 -5.90 18.34 9.34
N PHE A 120 -6.93 18.23 8.50
CA PHE A 120 -6.82 18.22 7.04
C PHE A 120 -6.81 19.63 6.42
N GLY A 121 -6.93 20.68 7.24
CA GLY A 121 -6.86 22.08 6.82
C GLY A 121 -5.43 22.62 6.75
N ASN A 122 -5.27 23.84 6.23
CA ASN A 122 -3.99 24.55 6.23
C ASN A 122 -3.63 25.03 7.64
N LEU A 123 -3.05 24.14 8.45
CA LEU A 123 -2.37 24.50 9.70
C LEU A 123 -1.21 25.46 9.40
N SER A 124 -0.96 26.42 10.29
CA SER A 124 0.23 27.27 10.21
C SER A 124 1.50 26.43 10.44
N PRO A 125 2.68 26.87 9.95
CA PRO A 125 3.95 26.15 10.12
C PRO A 125 4.24 25.76 11.59
N ASP A 126 3.94 26.67 12.53
CA ASP A 126 4.14 26.45 13.97
C ASP A 126 3.20 25.37 14.54
N GLN A 127 1.96 25.30 14.03
CA GLN A 127 1.00 24.25 14.42
C GLN A 127 1.39 22.90 13.81
N GLN A 128 1.99 22.92 12.63
CA GLN A 128 2.47 21.73 11.93
C GLN A 128 3.70 21.14 12.64
N GLU A 129 4.68 21.93 13.10
CA GLU A 129 5.84 21.43 13.88
C GLU A 129 5.45 20.77 15.21
N ASN A 130 4.52 21.37 15.95
CA ASN A 130 4.01 20.82 17.21
C ASN A 130 3.22 19.51 16.99
N GLN A 131 2.41 19.44 15.93
CA GLN A 131 1.70 18.20 15.58
C GLN A 131 2.65 17.16 14.97
N THR A 132 3.72 17.55 14.28
CA THR A 132 4.74 16.63 13.74
C THR A 132 5.49 15.94 14.87
N SER A 133 5.84 16.70 15.91
CA SER A 133 6.49 16.17 17.12
C SER A 133 5.57 15.22 17.92
N ALA A 134 4.25 15.35 17.75
CA ALA A 134 3.25 14.46 18.35
C ALA A 134 2.79 13.31 17.42
N GLY A 135 3.19 13.30 16.15
CA GLY A 135 2.82 12.28 15.15
C GLY A 135 1.49 12.51 14.40
N TYR A 136 0.91 13.70 14.46
CA TYR A 136 -0.45 14.04 13.99
C TYR A 136 -0.47 14.99 12.77
N VAL A 137 0.54 14.98 11.90
CA VAL A 137 0.44 15.76 10.65
C VAL A 137 -0.22 14.91 9.58
N HIS A 138 -1.48 15.23 9.30
CA HIS A 138 -2.29 14.58 8.28
C HIS A 138 -2.13 15.29 6.94
N THR A 139 -1.16 14.85 6.13
CA THR A 139 -0.94 15.32 4.75
C THR A 139 -1.87 14.66 3.71
N TYR A 140 -2.88 13.92 4.17
CA TYR A 140 -3.77 13.08 3.34
C TYR A 140 -4.40 13.78 2.13
N PHE A 141 -4.88 15.01 2.32
CA PHE A 141 -5.48 15.83 1.26
C PHE A 141 -4.57 16.96 0.78
N LYS A 142 -3.41 17.15 1.41
CA LYS A 142 -2.36 18.05 0.91
C LYS A 142 -1.64 17.35 -0.23
N ALA A 143 -2.14 17.59 -1.43
CA ALA A 143 -1.64 17.04 -2.69
C ALA A 143 -1.06 18.15 -3.58
N ASP A 144 -0.47 19.19 -2.95
CA ASP A 144 0.06 20.37 -3.66
C ASP A 144 1.21 20.01 -4.61
N ASP A 145 1.86 18.86 -4.36
CA ASP A 145 2.95 18.28 -5.15
C ASP A 145 2.50 17.11 -6.06
N LEU A 146 1.21 16.77 -6.08
CA LEU A 146 0.71 15.58 -6.76
C LEU A 146 0.40 15.86 -8.24
N ASP A 147 1.20 15.27 -9.12
CA ASP A 147 0.89 15.25 -10.55
C ASP A 147 -0.22 14.21 -10.84
N THR A 148 -1.46 14.66 -10.73
CA THR A 148 -2.65 13.84 -11.03
C THR A 148 -2.69 13.36 -12.49
N ALA A 149 -2.03 14.06 -13.42
CA ALA A 149 -1.99 13.65 -14.82
C ALA A 149 -1.15 12.38 -15.01
N VAL A 150 -0.08 12.20 -14.22
CA VAL A 150 0.73 10.98 -14.25
C VAL A 150 -0.01 9.79 -13.62
N LEU A 151 -0.86 10.03 -12.62
CA LEU A 151 -1.68 9.00 -11.97
C LEU A 151 -2.88 8.54 -12.81
N LEU A 152 -3.25 9.32 -13.83
CA LEU A 152 -4.24 8.97 -14.84
C LEU A 152 -3.64 8.15 -15.99
N GLN A 153 -2.31 8.02 -16.05
CA GLN A 153 -1.65 7.20 -17.07
C GLN A 153 -1.67 5.74 -16.64
N TYR A 154 -2.67 5.01 -17.13
CA TYR A 154 -2.78 3.58 -16.94
C TYR A 154 -1.93 2.81 -17.97
N PRO A 155 -1.29 1.71 -17.56
CA PRO A 155 -0.53 0.86 -18.46
C PRO A 155 -1.48 0.14 -19.43
N THR A 156 -1.07 0.03 -20.69
CA THR A 156 -1.77 -0.81 -21.68
C THR A 156 -1.52 -2.29 -21.38
N ASP A 157 -2.29 -3.19 -21.97
CA ASP A 157 -2.08 -4.64 -21.84
C ASP A 157 -0.65 -5.05 -22.24
N LYS A 158 -0.08 -4.37 -23.27
CA LYS A 158 1.30 -4.59 -23.70
C LYS A 158 2.32 -4.09 -22.66
N ASP A 159 2.03 -2.96 -22.01
CA ASP A 159 2.87 -2.45 -20.92
C ASP A 159 2.83 -3.38 -19.71
N ILE A 160 1.67 -3.96 -19.41
CA ILE A 160 1.52 -4.97 -18.35
C ILE A 160 2.31 -6.23 -18.70
N GLU A 161 2.24 -6.71 -19.95
CA GLU A 161 3.00 -7.87 -20.40
C GLU A 161 4.52 -7.62 -20.30
N ASN A 162 4.98 -6.46 -20.74
CA ASN A 162 6.39 -6.07 -20.67
C ASN A 162 6.86 -5.92 -19.21
N ALA A 163 6.05 -5.27 -18.37
CA ALA A 163 6.31 -5.11 -16.94
C ALA A 163 6.37 -6.48 -16.24
N SER A 164 5.50 -7.41 -16.61
CA SER A 164 5.50 -8.79 -16.10
C SER A 164 6.80 -9.52 -16.44
N LYS A 165 7.25 -9.46 -17.70
CA LYS A 165 8.52 -10.05 -18.13
C LYS A 165 9.71 -9.45 -17.39
N ALA A 166 9.76 -8.12 -17.27
CA ALA A 166 10.83 -7.42 -16.56
C ALA A 166 10.84 -7.77 -15.06
N ALA A 167 9.67 -7.75 -14.42
CA ALA A 167 9.52 -8.06 -13.00
C ALA A 167 9.91 -9.50 -12.68
N PHE A 168 9.57 -10.47 -13.56
CA PHE A 168 10.00 -11.85 -13.40
C PHE A 168 11.51 -11.98 -13.53
N ALA A 169 12.11 -11.37 -14.56
CA ALA A 169 13.57 -11.40 -14.75
C ALA A 169 14.32 -10.80 -13.55
N GLU A 170 13.86 -9.67 -13.01
CA GLU A 170 14.42 -9.08 -11.80
C GLU A 170 14.23 -9.97 -10.56
N ALA A 171 13.04 -10.52 -10.35
CA ALA A 171 12.79 -11.44 -9.24
C ALA A 171 13.68 -12.68 -9.31
N ALA A 172 13.84 -13.27 -10.49
CA ALA A 172 14.72 -14.40 -10.73
C ALA A 172 16.19 -14.06 -10.46
N GLN A 173 16.66 -12.86 -10.86
CA GLN A 173 18.01 -12.40 -10.53
C GLN A 173 18.23 -12.23 -9.03
N LEU A 174 17.26 -11.65 -8.31
CA LEU A 174 17.32 -11.49 -6.85
C LEU A 174 17.36 -12.85 -6.13
N LEU A 175 16.53 -13.79 -6.57
CA LEU A 175 16.50 -15.15 -6.01
C LEU A 175 17.79 -15.92 -6.32
N LYS A 176 18.31 -15.79 -7.54
CA LYS A 176 19.59 -16.40 -7.92
C LYS A 176 20.75 -15.90 -7.07
N ALA A 177 20.75 -14.63 -6.67
CA ALA A 177 21.77 -14.07 -5.79
C ALA A 177 21.80 -14.73 -4.39
N VAL A 178 20.69 -15.33 -3.95
CA VAL A 178 20.60 -16.08 -2.69
C VAL A 178 20.58 -17.61 -2.91
N GLY A 179 20.88 -18.08 -4.12
CA GLY A 179 20.95 -19.51 -4.44
C GLY A 179 19.59 -20.18 -4.68
N ILE A 180 18.53 -19.41 -4.89
CA ILE A 180 17.19 -19.92 -5.21
C ILE A 180 16.97 -19.89 -6.72
N ASP A 181 16.65 -21.04 -7.30
CA ASP A 181 16.26 -21.13 -8.71
C ASP A 181 14.78 -20.80 -8.89
N ALA A 182 14.50 -19.77 -9.68
CA ALA A 182 13.15 -19.29 -9.98
C ALA A 182 12.53 -19.96 -11.21
N GLU A 183 13.28 -20.75 -11.97
CA GLU A 183 12.76 -21.49 -13.15
C GLU A 183 11.87 -22.69 -12.77
N LEU A 184 11.77 -23.00 -11.48
CA LEU A 184 10.89 -24.03 -10.91
C LEU A 184 9.44 -23.54 -10.66
N MET A 185 9.12 -22.30 -11.06
CA MET A 185 7.81 -21.66 -10.91
C MET A 185 6.94 -21.85 -12.15
#